data_AF-A0ABC9AYI5-F1
#
_entry.id   AF-A0ABC9AYI5-F1
#
_cell.length_a   1.000
_cell.length_b   1.000
_cell.length_c   1.000
_cell.angle_alpha   90.00
_cell.angle_beta   90.00
_cell.angle_gamma   90.00
#
_symmetry.space_group_name_H-M   'P 1'
#
loop_
_entity.id
_entity.type
_entity.pdbx_description
1 polymer ?
#
loop_
_entity_poly.entity_id
_entity_poly.type
_entity_poly.pdbx_seq_one_letter_code
_entity_poly.pdbx_strand_id
1 'polypeptide(L)'
;MDSSDLVKGKESDSEGGEILKLKKEAMAALVNTTAVEEAGMKRRKKVVKDRLPQGFVDYMVVTPYKPFGDIPQRRLAKRSQEFREWYATEKAKADKMLEYQQALIKQFVVKGYAEDEIEVTDG
;
A
#
# COMPACT_ATOMS: atom_id res chain seq x y z
N MET A 1 -41.43 -2.37 -22.35
CA MET A 1 -40.34 -2.79 -23.27
C MET A 1 -39.92 -1.49 -23.92
N ASP A 2 -38.83 -0.84 -23.52
CA ASP A 2 -37.47 -1.39 -23.48
C ASP A 2 -36.71 -1.05 -22.19
N SER A 3 -35.99 -2.05 -21.71
CA SER A 3 -35.00 -1.98 -20.64
C SER A 3 -33.73 -1.33 -21.19
N SER A 4 -33.36 -0.16 -20.68
CA SER A 4 -31.97 0.29 -20.72
C SER A 4 -31.41 0.15 -19.32
N ASP A 5 -30.84 -1.05 -19.09
CA ASP A 5 -30.08 -1.41 -17.92
C ASP A 5 -28.99 -0.38 -17.65
N LEU A 6 -29.24 0.41 -16.61
CA LEU A 6 -28.26 1.22 -15.93
C LEU A 6 -27.23 0.25 -15.33
N VAL A 7 -26.14 -0.01 -16.06
CA VAL A 7 -24.99 -0.76 -15.58
C VAL A 7 -24.50 -0.06 -14.31
N LYS A 8 -24.87 -0.68 -13.18
CA LYS A 8 -24.47 -0.32 -11.83
C LYS A 8 -22.95 -0.41 -11.79
N GLY A 9 -22.29 0.75 -11.79
CA GLY A 9 -20.88 0.87 -11.43
C GLY A 9 -20.69 0.30 -10.04
N LYS A 10 -20.18 -0.93 -9.98
CA LYS A 10 -19.99 -1.68 -8.73
C LYS A 10 -18.71 -2.52 -8.80
N GLU A 11 -17.62 -1.92 -9.29
CA GLU A 11 -16.29 -2.55 -9.30
C GLU A 11 -15.20 -1.65 -8.70
N SER A 12 -15.52 -0.41 -8.33
CA SER A 12 -14.53 0.60 -7.89
C SER A 12 -14.31 0.68 -6.37
N ASP A 13 -15.05 -0.07 -5.56
CA ASP A 13 -14.92 -0.07 -4.10
C ASP A 13 -13.96 -1.15 -3.55
N SER A 14 -13.66 -2.20 -4.33
CA SER A 14 -12.80 -3.30 -3.85
C SER A 14 -11.32 -2.98 -3.99
N GLU A 15 -10.90 -2.51 -5.16
CA GLU A 15 -9.47 -2.34 -5.48
C GLU A 15 -8.83 -1.15 -4.74
N GLY A 16 -9.55 -0.04 -4.63
CA GLY A 16 -9.08 1.13 -3.88
C GLY A 16 -8.97 0.87 -2.37
N GLY A 17 -9.94 0.15 -1.79
CA GLY A 17 -9.90 -0.23 -0.38
C GLY A 17 -8.76 -1.20 -0.05
N GLU A 18 -8.40 -2.10 -0.98
CA GLU A 18 -7.23 -2.97 -0.82
C GLU A 18 -5.91 -2.19 -0.87
N ILE A 19 -5.76 -1.25 -1.81
CA ILE A 19 -4.59 -0.36 -1.88
C ILE A 19 -4.47 0.49 -0.61
N LEU A 20 -5.58 1.01 -0.09
CA LEU A 20 -5.63 1.76 1.17
C LEU A 20 -5.17 0.91 2.35
N LYS A 21 -5.61 -0.35 2.40
CA LYS A 21 -5.19 -1.29 3.45
C LYS A 21 -3.69 -1.55 3.37
N LEU A 22 -3.17 -1.87 2.18
CA LEU A 22 -1.74 -2.08 1.94
C LEU A 22 -0.91 -0.85 2.34
N LYS A 23 -1.38 0.35 1.98
CA LYS A 23 -0.77 1.62 2.39
C LYS A 23 -0.69 1.77 3.91
N LYS A 24 -1.78 1.52 4.62
CA LYS A 24 -1.82 1.58 6.09
C LYS A 24 -0.87 0.57 6.71
N GLU A 25 -0.88 -0.68 6.24
CA GLU A 25 0.00 -1.73 6.74
C GLU A 25 1.48 -1.41 6.46
N ALA A 26 1.79 -0.84 5.31
CA ALA A 26 3.14 -0.50 4.92
C ALA A 26 3.66 0.77 5.65
N MET A 27 2.83 1.80 5.82
CA MET A 27 3.19 2.97 6.64
C MET A 27 3.32 2.61 8.13
N ALA A 28 2.41 1.79 8.68
CA ALA A 28 2.52 1.30 10.05
C ALA A 28 3.75 0.40 10.25
N ALA A 29 4.17 -0.33 9.21
CA ALA A 29 5.40 -1.10 9.25
C ALA A 29 6.66 -0.21 9.30
N LEU A 30 6.66 0.95 8.63
CA LEU A 30 7.77 1.90 8.65
C LEU A 30 7.82 2.77 9.91
N VAL A 31 6.66 3.15 10.44
CA VAL A 31 6.53 3.97 11.65
C VAL A 31 6.51 3.05 12.87
N ASN A 32 7.62 3.01 13.62
CA ASN A 32 7.77 2.22 14.85
C ASN A 32 6.99 2.82 16.06
N THR A 33 5.96 3.64 15.82
CA THR A 33 5.06 4.18 16.85
C THR A 33 3.66 3.61 16.69
N THR A 34 3.34 2.74 17.65
CA THR A 34 2.04 2.41 18.23
C THR A 34 0.82 3.08 17.57
N ALA A 35 -0.06 2.21 17.06
CA ALA A 35 -1.51 2.35 17.09
C ALA A 35 -2.02 3.80 17.24
N VAL A 36 -2.45 4.39 16.13
CA VAL A 36 -3.67 5.19 16.21
C VAL A 36 -4.79 4.18 16.46
N GLU A 37 -4.95 3.80 17.73
CA GLU A 37 -6.18 3.16 18.18
C GLU A 37 -7.32 4.04 17.68
N GLU A 38 -8.21 3.43 16.90
CA GLU A 38 -9.49 4.01 16.56
C GLU A 38 -10.28 4.19 17.86
N ALA A 39 -10.04 5.30 18.54
CA ALA A 39 -10.86 5.78 19.64
C ALA A 39 -12.26 6.14 19.08
N GLY A 40 -13.12 5.13 19.00
CA GLY A 40 -14.50 5.21 19.47
C GLY A 40 -15.38 6.38 19.02
N MET A 41 -15.19 6.98 17.85
CA MET A 41 -16.09 8.01 17.34
C MET A 41 -16.60 7.63 15.96
N LYS A 42 -17.89 7.27 15.88
CA LYS A 42 -18.63 7.04 14.63
C LYS A 42 -18.77 8.37 13.87
N ARG A 43 -17.66 8.96 13.44
CA ARG A 43 -17.66 10.05 12.47
C ARG A 43 -17.78 9.43 11.09
N ARG A 44 -18.56 10.08 10.22
CA ARG A 44 -18.72 9.63 8.83
C ARG A 44 -17.34 9.70 8.18
N LYS A 45 -16.69 8.54 7.99
CA LYS A 45 -15.41 8.44 7.29
C LYS A 45 -15.66 8.84 5.83
N LYS A 46 -15.01 9.91 5.39
CA LYS A 46 -15.00 10.29 3.97
C LYS A 46 -13.70 9.80 3.37
N VAL A 47 -13.79 8.82 2.48
CA VAL A 47 -12.66 8.37 1.68
C VAL A 47 -12.57 9.29 0.47
N VAL A 48 -11.44 9.97 0.32
CA VAL A 48 -11.13 10.77 -0.87
C VAL A 48 -10.16 9.97 -1.72
N LYS A 49 -10.51 9.80 -3.00
CA LYS A 49 -9.64 9.19 -4.01
C LYS A 49 -8.83 10.30 -4.65
N ASP A 50 -7.52 10.27 -4.49
CA ASP A 50 -6.62 11.21 -5.16
C ASP A 50 -5.86 10.51 -6.28
N ARG A 51 -5.79 11.14 -7.46
CA ARG A 51 -5.11 10.54 -8.61
C ARG A 51 -3.61 10.78 -8.46
N LEU A 52 -2.83 9.70 -8.46
CA LEU A 52 -1.39 9.82 -8.40
C LEU A 52 -0.84 10.42 -9.70
N PRO A 53 0.14 11.33 -9.63
CA PRO A 53 0.86 11.79 -10.81
C PRO A 53 1.49 10.60 -11.53
N GLN A 54 1.32 10.54 -12.86
CA GLN A 54 1.88 9.46 -13.66
C GLN A 54 3.39 9.30 -13.45
N GLY A 55 4.15 10.41 -13.38
CA GLY A 55 5.59 10.38 -13.11
C GLY A 55 5.97 9.74 -11.77
N PHE A 56 5.05 9.73 -10.80
CA PHE A 56 5.26 9.03 -9.54
C PHE A 56 5.11 7.52 -9.69
N VAL A 57 4.13 7.06 -10.47
CA VAL A 57 3.97 5.62 -10.81
C VAL A 57 5.15 5.14 -11.66
N ASP A 58 5.56 5.91 -12.68
CA ASP A 58 6.73 5.60 -13.51
C ASP A 58 8.00 5.49 -12.65
N TYR A 59 8.17 6.40 -11.68
CA TYR A 59 9.27 6.30 -10.72
C TYR A 59 9.24 5.01 -9.91
N MET A 60 8.07 4.54 -9.45
CA MET A 60 7.94 3.26 -8.75
C MET A 60 8.28 2.05 -9.64
N VAL A 61 7.94 2.11 -10.94
CA VAL A 61 8.30 1.06 -11.90
C VAL A 61 9.80 0.99 -12.10
N VAL A 62 10.45 2.13 -12.29
CA VAL A 62 11.91 2.22 -12.51
C VAL A 62 12.69 1.94 -11.23
N THR A 63 12.16 2.36 -10.08
CA THR A 63 12.82 2.28 -8.78
C THR A 63 11.90 1.64 -7.75
N PRO A 64 11.72 0.31 -7.80
CA PRO A 64 10.93 -0.41 -6.80
C PRO A 64 11.53 -0.26 -5.41
N TYR A 65 10.68 -0.16 -4.39
CA TYR A 65 11.11 0.00 -3.01
C TYR A 65 11.88 -1.23 -2.54
N LYS A 66 13.21 -1.08 -2.46
CA LYS A 66 14.12 -2.12 -2.01
C LYS A 66 15.32 -1.50 -1.26
N PRO A 67 15.09 -0.99 -0.03
CA PRO A 67 16.13 -0.31 0.75
C PRO A 67 17.30 -1.23 1.13
N PHE A 68 17.09 -2.55 1.09
CA PHE A 68 18.12 -3.54 1.40
C PHE A 68 18.39 -4.46 0.21
N GLY A 69 19.67 -4.68 -0.09
CA GLY A 69 20.07 -5.77 -0.97
C GLY A 69 19.72 -7.13 -0.37
N ASP A 70 19.45 -8.11 -1.21
CA ASP A 70 19.23 -9.48 -0.76
C ASP A 70 20.52 -10.06 -0.18
N ILE A 71 20.53 -10.33 1.12
CA ILE A 71 21.63 -11.02 1.78
C ILE A 71 21.35 -12.52 1.64
N PRO A 72 22.18 -13.28 0.91
CA PRO A 72 21.95 -14.70 0.75
C PRO A 72 22.04 -15.41 2.09
N GLN A 73 21.21 -16.43 2.29
CA GLN A 73 21.05 -17.12 3.58
C GLN A 73 22.38 -17.62 4.16
N ARG A 74 23.30 -18.09 3.30
CA ARG A 74 24.66 -18.51 3.70
C ARG A 74 25.50 -17.41 4.34
N ARG A 75 25.29 -16.14 3.95
CA ARG A 75 25.97 -14.97 4.54
C ARG A 75 25.21 -14.48 5.77
N LEU A 76 23.89 -14.54 5.74
CA LEU A 76 23.04 -14.16 6.86
C LEU A 76 23.26 -15.10 8.07
N ALA A 77 23.43 -16.41 7.84
CA ALA A 77 23.74 -17.40 8.87
C ALA A 77 25.08 -17.17 9.58
N LYS A 78 26.01 -16.42 8.97
CA LYS A 78 27.29 -16.02 9.57
C LYS A 78 27.20 -14.76 10.44
N ARG A 79 26.02 -14.12 10.50
CA ARG A 79 25.77 -12.92 11.30
C ARG A 79 25.22 -13.29 12.67
N SER A 80 25.28 -12.34 13.62
CA SER A 80 24.69 -12.50 14.95
C SER A 80 23.19 -12.79 14.84
N GLN A 81 22.63 -13.45 15.85
CA GLN A 81 21.20 -13.69 15.93
C GLN A 81 20.41 -12.37 15.88
N GLU A 82 20.83 -11.36 16.64
CA GLU A 82 20.24 -10.02 16.64
C GLU A 82 20.18 -9.40 15.24
N PHE A 83 21.26 -9.53 14.45
CA PHE A 83 21.28 -9.02 13.08
C PHE A 83 20.31 -9.78 12.17
N ARG A 84 20.18 -11.10 12.35
CA ARG A 84 19.26 -11.92 11.55
C ARG A 84 17.80 -11.56 11.83
N GLU A 85 17.46 -11.34 13.10
CA GLU A 85 16.12 -10.94 13.55
C GLU A 85 15.78 -9.52 13.09
N TRP A 86 16.72 -8.58 13.24
CA TRP A 86 16.59 -7.23 12.71
C TRP A 86 16.41 -7.22 11.18
N TYR A 87 17.26 -7.95 10.46
CA TYR A 87 17.17 -8.04 8.99
C TYR A 87 15.87 -8.67 8.52
N ALA A 88 15.39 -9.72 9.19
CA ALA A 88 14.11 -10.34 8.88
C ALA A 88 12.94 -9.35 9.08
N THR A 89 12.98 -8.59 10.18
CA THR A 89 11.97 -7.57 10.48
C THR A 89 11.96 -6.46 9.44
N GLU A 90 13.13 -5.89 9.14
CA GLU A 90 13.28 -4.83 8.16
C GLU A 90 12.93 -5.29 6.74
N LYS A 91 13.27 -6.52 6.39
CA LYS A 91 12.87 -7.12 5.11
C LYS A 91 11.35 -7.26 5.01
N ALA A 92 10.68 -7.72 6.07
CA ALA A 92 9.22 -7.83 6.07
C ALA A 92 8.53 -6.46 5.93
N LYS A 93 9.08 -5.39 6.50
CA LYS A 93 8.58 -4.02 6.29
C LYS A 93 8.76 -3.57 4.83
N ALA A 94 9.93 -3.85 4.26
CA ALA A 94 10.22 -3.52 2.87
C ALA A 94 9.31 -4.27 1.89
N ASP A 95 9.03 -5.55 2.16
CA ASP A 95 8.14 -6.38 1.35
C ASP A 95 6.71 -5.80 1.33
N LYS A 96 6.19 -5.32 2.47
CA LYS A 96 4.87 -4.64 2.55
C LYS A 96 4.82 -3.35 1.72
N MET A 97 5.88 -2.54 1.79
CA MET A 97 5.98 -1.32 0.96
C MET A 97 6.05 -1.64 -0.53
N LEU A 98 6.78 -2.68 -0.90
CA LEU A 98 6.87 -3.14 -2.28
C LEU A 98 5.51 -3.65 -2.78
N GLU A 99 4.78 -4.39 -1.96
CA GLU A 99 3.42 -4.88 -2.28
C GLU A 99 2.45 -3.72 -2.54
N TYR A 100 2.49 -2.67 -1.70
CA TYR A 100 1.73 -1.44 -1.92
C TYR A 100 2.07 -0.77 -3.26
N GLN A 101 3.36 -0.59 -3.57
CA GLN A 101 3.77 -0.01 -4.87
C GLN A 101 3.31 -0.88 -6.04
N GLN A 102 3.43 -2.20 -5.93
CA GLN A 102 2.98 -3.12 -6.98
C GLN A 102 1.46 -3.05 -7.20
N ALA A 103 0.67 -2.84 -6.15
CA ALA A 103 -0.77 -2.67 -6.29
C ALA A 103 -1.12 -1.39 -7.08
N LEU A 104 -0.43 -0.27 -6.78
CA LEU A 104 -0.58 0.98 -7.54
C LEU A 104 -0.17 0.84 -9.00
N ILE A 105 0.95 0.16 -9.27
CA ILE A 105 1.43 -0.08 -10.63
C ILE A 105 0.43 -0.97 -11.40
N LYS A 106 -0.10 -2.03 -10.78
CA LYS A 106 -1.11 -2.89 -11.41
C LYS A 106 -2.36 -2.10 -11.78
N GLN A 107 -2.87 -1.29 -10.85
CA GLN A 107 -4.02 -0.43 -11.10
C GLN A 107 -3.75 0.52 -12.28
N PHE A 108 -2.56 1.12 -12.34
CA PHE A 108 -2.14 1.98 -13.43
C PHE A 108 -2.09 1.25 -14.79
N VAL A 109 -1.51 0.05 -14.84
CA VAL A 109 -1.45 -0.77 -16.06
C VAL A 109 -2.84 -1.11 -16.58
N VAL A 110 -3.80 -1.37 -15.68
CA VAL A 110 -5.18 -1.73 -16.05
C VAL A 110 -6.01 -0.51 -16.46
N LYS A 111 -5.90 0.61 -15.74
CA LYS A 111 -6.81 1.77 -15.88
C LYS A 111 -6.20 2.96 -16.61
N GLY A 112 -4.88 2.98 -16.81
CA GLY A 112 -4.12 4.13 -17.31
C GLY A 112 -3.88 5.24 -16.27
N TYR A 113 -4.30 5.01 -15.01
CA TYR A 113 -4.06 5.90 -13.87
C TYR A 113 -4.12 5.09 -12.57
N ALA A 114 -3.44 5.57 -11.52
CA ALA A 114 -3.53 5.02 -10.17
C ALA A 114 -4.25 6.01 -9.25
N GLU A 115 -5.06 5.48 -8.34
CA GLU A 115 -5.75 6.26 -7.31
C GLU A 115 -5.21 5.83 -5.95
N ASP A 116 -4.78 6.82 -5.17
CA ASP A 116 -4.42 6.62 -3.78
C ASP A 116 -5.58 7.13 -2.92
N GLU A 117 -6.08 6.27 -2.05
CA GLU A 117 -7.15 6.63 -1.12
C GLU A 117 -6.57 7.26 0.14
N ILE A 118 -7.23 8.32 0.61
CA ILE A 118 -6.91 8.98 1.86
C ILE A 118 -8.19 9.06 2.68
N GLU A 119 -8.16 8.47 3.88
CA GLU A 119 -9.22 8.68 4.86
C GLU A 119 -9.07 10.07 5.47
N VAL A 120 -10.08 10.91 5.25
CA VAL A 120 -10.16 12.23 5.88
C VAL A 120 -11.21 12.17 6.98
N THR A 121 -10.82 12.50 8.20
CA THR A 121 -11.75 12.70 9.32
C THR A 121 -12.36 14.09 9.18
N ASP A 122 -13.67 14.17 8.95
CA ASP A 122 -14.40 15.44 8.99
C ASP A 122 -14.30 16.01 10.42
N GLY A 123 -13.87 17.27 10.51
CA GLY A 123 -13.51 17.98 11.75
C GLY A 123 -14.68 18.17 12.69
#